data_AF-A0A536GNZ4-F1
#
_entry.id   AF-A0A536GNZ4-F1
#
_cell.length_a   1.000
_cell.length_b   1.000
_cell.length_c   1.000
_cell.angle_alpha   90.00
_cell.angle_beta   90.00
_cell.angle_gamma   90.00
#
_symmetry.space_group_name_H-M   'P 1'
#
loop_
_entity.id
_entity.type
_entity.pdbx_description
1 polymer ?
#
loop_
_entity_poly.entity_id
_entity_poly.type
_entity_poly.pdbx_seq_one_letter_code
_entity_poly.pdbx_strand_id
1 'polypeptide(L)'
;MAKATARWSGHKVKFDIESASGHTATIDEAPVFGDDEAMRPTEMLLGALAGCTGMNAVLLLKKFKQPLKSLSVEVEGEQEQDWP
;
A
#
# COMPACT_ATOMS: atom_id res chain seq x y z
N MET A 1 -6.91 16.66 -7.45
CA MET A 1 -7.35 15.31 -7.87
C MET A 1 -6.25 14.32 -7.53
N ALA A 2 -6.59 13.17 -6.94
CA ALA A 2 -5.63 12.09 -6.78
C ALA A 2 -5.39 11.42 -8.14
N LYS A 3 -4.13 11.24 -8.49
CA LYS A 3 -3.71 10.53 -9.70
C LYS A 3 -2.41 9.80 -9.39
N ALA A 4 -2.29 8.59 -9.90
CA ALA A 4 -1.06 7.81 -9.93
C ALA A 4 -0.89 7.22 -11.34
N THR A 5 0.34 6.92 -11.74
CA THR A 5 0.66 6.24 -12.98
C THR A 5 1.60 5.09 -12.67
N ALA A 6 1.19 3.87 -12.97
CA ALA A 6 2.04 2.68 -12.88
C ALA A 6 2.68 2.43 -14.24
N ARG A 7 3.99 2.25 -14.28
CA ARG A 7 4.77 1.91 -15.47
C ARG A 7 5.47 0.58 -15.24
N TRP A 8 5.33 -0.31 -16.21
CA TRP A 8 6.10 -1.55 -16.19
C TRP A 8 7.58 -1.22 -16.29
N SER A 9 8.39 -1.85 -15.43
CA SER A 9 9.83 -1.57 -15.31
C SER A 9 10.66 -2.10 -16.50
N GLY A 10 10.06 -2.91 -17.38
CA GLY A 10 10.79 -3.68 -18.38
C GLY A 10 11.30 -5.03 -17.85
N HIS A 11 11.10 -5.32 -16.56
CA HIS A 11 11.54 -6.54 -15.90
C HIS A 11 10.34 -7.30 -15.33
N LYS A 12 10.17 -8.56 -15.76
CA LYS A 12 9.16 -9.49 -15.22
C LYS A 12 7.79 -8.83 -15.02
N VAL A 13 7.19 -8.91 -13.83
CA VAL A 13 5.91 -8.27 -13.49
C VAL A 13 6.07 -7.05 -12.58
N LYS A 14 7.28 -6.48 -12.51
CA LYS A 14 7.60 -5.34 -11.65
C LYS A 14 7.13 -4.01 -12.24
N PHE A 15 6.47 -3.20 -11.43
CA PHE A 15 5.95 -1.87 -11.80
C PHE A 15 6.45 -0.78 -10.86
N ASP A 16 6.78 0.37 -11.44
CA ASP A 16 7.06 1.61 -10.71
C ASP A 16 5.85 2.54 -10.81
N ILE A 17 5.42 3.05 -9.67
CA ILE A 17 4.25 3.91 -9.49
C ILE A 17 4.73 5.31 -9.15
N GLU A 18 4.22 6.30 -9.86
CA GLU A 18 4.44 7.72 -9.57
C GLU A 18 3.11 8.39 -9.23
N SER A 19 3.04 9.06 -8.08
CA SER A 19 1.89 9.87 -7.68
C SER A 19 1.99 11.29 -8.25
N ALA A 20 0.84 11.96 -8.41
CA ALA A 20 0.82 13.38 -8.78
C ALA A 20 1.46 14.32 -7.73
N SER A 21 1.74 13.83 -6.52
CA SER A 21 2.48 14.57 -5.49
C SER A 21 4.00 14.39 -5.59
N GLY A 22 4.49 13.63 -6.59
CA GLY A 22 5.92 13.39 -6.80
C GLY A 22 6.51 12.29 -5.93
N HIS A 23 5.69 11.41 -5.35
CA HIS A 23 6.16 10.24 -4.60
C HIS A 23 6.13 8.99 -5.47
N THR A 24 7.07 8.09 -5.21
CA THR A 24 7.19 6.83 -5.93
C THR A 24 6.99 5.62 -5.02
N ALA A 25 6.47 4.55 -5.58
CA ALA A 25 6.41 3.23 -4.96
C ALA A 25 6.69 2.17 -6.03
N THR A 26 7.23 1.03 -5.63
CA THR A 26 7.42 -0.12 -6.51
C THR A 26 6.54 -1.25 -6.02
N ILE A 27 6.00 -2.01 -6.97
CA ILE A 27 5.27 -3.26 -6.72
C ILE A 27 5.97 -4.36 -7.49
N ASP A 28 6.07 -5.53 -6.87
CA ASP A 28 6.62 -6.73 -7.47
C ASP A 28 5.82 -7.96 -7.04
N GLU A 29 6.21 -9.14 -7.50
CA GLU A 29 5.62 -10.41 -7.12
C GLU A 29 6.69 -11.38 -6.62
N ALA A 30 6.27 -12.41 -5.89
CA ALA A 30 7.11 -13.51 -5.45
C ALA A 30 7.81 -14.24 -6.63
N PRO A 31 8.84 -15.06 -6.35
CA PRO A 31 9.52 -15.86 -7.36
C PRO A 31 8.54 -16.73 -8.16
N VAL A 32 8.88 -17.03 -9.42
CA VAL A 32 8.04 -17.50 -10.55
C VAL A 32 7.58 -16.36 -11.45
N PHE A 33 7.02 -15.28 -10.89
CA PHE A 33 6.54 -14.14 -11.68
C PHE A 33 7.38 -12.88 -11.51
N GLY A 34 7.88 -12.60 -10.30
CA GLY A 34 8.72 -11.45 -9.98
C GLY A 34 10.05 -11.84 -9.36
N ASP A 35 10.65 -10.91 -8.61
CA ASP A 35 11.93 -11.06 -7.91
C ASP A 35 11.82 -10.85 -6.40
N ASP A 36 10.61 -10.65 -5.88
CA ASP A 36 10.33 -10.37 -4.47
C ASP A 36 11.04 -9.11 -3.93
N GLU A 37 11.24 -8.10 -4.79
CA GLU A 37 11.97 -6.87 -4.43
C GLU A 37 11.07 -5.78 -3.82
N ALA A 38 9.76 -5.96 -3.85
CA ALA A 38 8.78 -4.99 -3.34
C ALA A 38 7.48 -5.68 -2.89
N MET A 39 6.59 -4.91 -2.28
CA MET A 39 5.28 -5.40 -1.85
C MET A 39 4.47 -5.93 -3.04
N ARG A 40 3.66 -6.95 -2.80
CA ARG A 40 2.66 -7.42 -3.77
C ARG A 40 1.56 -6.38 -3.94
N PRO A 41 0.85 -6.35 -5.08
CA PRO A 41 -0.25 -5.40 -5.28
C PRO A 41 -1.31 -5.45 -4.17
N THR A 42 -1.65 -6.65 -3.71
CA THR A 42 -2.62 -6.88 -2.63
C THR A 42 -2.12 -6.38 -1.27
N GLU A 43 -0.87 -6.63 -0.93
CA GLU A 43 -0.24 -6.09 0.28
C GLU A 43 -0.22 -4.57 0.28
N MET A 44 0.10 -3.94 -0.87
CA MET A 44 0.10 -2.48 -0.99
C MET A 44 -1.31 -1.90 -0.83
N LEU A 45 -2.33 -2.59 -1.36
CA LEU A 45 -3.73 -2.21 -1.17
C LEU A 45 -4.14 -2.26 0.31
N LEU A 46 -3.80 -3.35 1.00
CA LEU A 46 -4.05 -3.50 2.44
C LEU A 46 -3.29 -2.44 3.25
N GLY A 47 -2.01 -2.20 2.94
CA GLY A 47 -1.20 -1.16 3.56
C GLY A 47 -1.79 0.25 3.38
N ALA A 48 -2.34 0.56 2.19
CA ALA A 48 -3.04 1.82 1.95
C ALA A 48 -4.30 1.97 2.82
N LEU A 49 -5.08 0.89 2.99
CA LEU A 49 -6.25 0.87 3.85
C LEU A 49 -5.89 1.05 5.34
N ALA A 50 -4.89 0.32 5.81
CA ALA A 50 -4.37 0.44 7.18
C ALA A 50 -3.83 1.85 7.45
N GLY A 51 -3.06 2.42 6.52
CA GLY A 51 -2.55 3.78 6.60
C GLY A 51 -3.65 4.83 6.64
N CYS A 52 -4.69 4.70 5.79
CA CYS A 52 -5.85 5.59 5.80
C CYS A 52 -6.57 5.56 7.16
N THR A 53 -6.79 4.38 7.71
CA THR A 53 -7.42 4.18 9.03
C THR A 53 -6.56 4.76 10.16
N GLY A 54 -5.25 4.47 10.14
CA GLY A 54 -4.30 5.00 11.13
C GLY A 54 -4.21 6.51 11.11
N MET A 55 -4.18 7.15 9.94
CA MET A 55 -4.21 8.60 9.80
C MET A 55 -5.45 9.20 10.49
N ASN A 56 -6.62 8.63 10.26
CA ASN A 56 -7.86 9.08 10.89
C ASN A 56 -7.79 8.96 12.42
N ALA A 57 -7.31 7.82 12.94
CA ALA A 57 -7.17 7.60 14.38
C ALA A 57 -6.21 8.62 15.03
N VAL A 58 -5.05 8.87 14.42
CA VAL A 58 -4.07 9.87 14.89
C VAL A 58 -4.68 11.27 14.91
N LEU A 59 -5.37 11.67 13.83
CA LEU A 59 -6.01 12.98 13.75
C LEU A 59 -7.10 13.16 14.82
N LEU A 60 -7.88 12.11 15.09
CA LEU A 60 -8.93 12.14 16.09
C LEU A 60 -8.38 12.26 17.51
N LEU A 61 -7.37 11.45 17.87
CA LEU A 61 -6.70 11.51 19.17
C LEU A 61 -6.06 12.88 19.40
N LYS A 62 -5.43 13.45 18.36
CA LYS A 62 -4.88 14.81 18.39
C LYS A 62 -5.97 15.86 18.63
N LYS A 63 -7.10 15.77 17.94
CA LYS A 63 -8.26 16.66 18.13
C LYS A 63 -8.78 16.63 19.58
N PHE A 64 -8.79 15.46 20.21
CA PHE A 64 -9.23 15.27 21.60
C PHE A 64 -8.11 15.41 22.64
N LYS A 65 -6.90 15.85 22.25
CA LYS A 65 -5.74 16.04 23.14
C LYS A 65 -5.39 14.79 23.95
N GLN A 66 -5.60 13.60 23.38
CA GLN A 66 -5.24 12.35 24.02
C GLN A 66 -3.73 12.08 23.84
N PRO A 67 -3.02 11.63 24.89
CA PRO A 67 -1.61 11.29 24.78
C PRO A 67 -1.44 10.02 23.93
N LEU A 68 -0.72 10.13 22.81
CA LEU A 68 -0.41 9.02 21.91
C LEU A 68 1.09 8.70 21.98
N LYS A 69 1.44 7.44 22.28
CA LYS A 69 2.83 6.95 22.30
C LYS A 69 3.18 6.12 21.06
N SER A 70 2.28 5.24 20.66
CA SER A 70 2.44 4.37 19.49
C SER A 70 1.07 3.93 18.98
N LEU A 71 0.96 3.69 17.68
CA LEU A 71 -0.19 3.09 17.04
C LEU A 71 0.33 2.17 15.92
N SER A 72 -0.16 0.94 15.90
CA SER A 72 0.01 0.01 14.78
C SER A 72 -1.38 -0.42 14.33
N VAL A 73 -1.57 -0.51 13.02
CA VAL A 73 -2.80 -1.01 12.41
C VAL A 73 -2.41 -2.26 11.63
N GLU A 74 -2.94 -3.39 12.06
CA GLU A 74 -2.84 -4.67 11.36
C GLU A 74 -4.10 -4.87 10.54
N VAL A 75 -3.94 -5.42 9.34
CA VAL A 75 -5.02 -5.64 8.40
C VAL A 75 -4.77 -6.96 7.68
N GLU A 76 -5.84 -7.73 7.55
CA GLU A 76 -5.86 -8.99 6.83
C GLU A 76 -7.00 -8.93 5.81
N GLY A 77 -6.83 -9.60 4.68
CA GLY A 77 -7.82 -9.70 3.63
C GLY A 77 -7.66 -11.01 2.89
N GLU A 78 -8.78 -11.62 2.55
CA GLU A 78 -8.82 -12.84 1.76
C GLU A 78 -9.15 -12.46 0.30
N GLN A 79 -8.36 -12.96 -0.63
CA GLN A 79 -8.67 -12.89 -2.04
C GLN A 79 -9.33 -14.20 -2.46
N GLU A 80 -10.44 -14.10 -3.17
CA GLU A 80 -11.10 -15.26 -3.74
C GLU A 80 -10.15 -15.95 -4.74
N GLN A 81 -9.91 -17.25 -4.57
CA GLN A 81 -8.93 -17.98 -5.36
C GLN A 81 -9.37 -18.19 -6.80
N ASP A 82 -10.69 -18.26 -7.02
CA ASP A 82 -11.28 -18.46 -8.32
C ASP A 82 -11.86 -17.12 -8.82
N TRP A 83 -11.23 -16.59 -9.87
CA TRP A 83 -11.82 -15.56 -10.73
C TRP A 83 -11.86 -16.13 -12.16
N PRO A 84 -12.98 -16.00 -12.91
CA PRO A 84 -13.09 -16.52 -14.27
C PRO A 84 -12.10 -15.88 -15.26
#